data_AF-A0A550GNH9-F1
#
_entry.id   AF-A0A550GNH9-F1
#
_cell.length_a   1.000
_cell.length_b   1.000
_cell.length_c   1.000
_cell.angle_alpha   90.00
_cell.angle_beta   90.00
_cell.angle_gamma   90.00
#
_symmetry.space_group_name_H-M   'P 1'
#
loop_
_entity.id
_entity.type
_entity.pdbx_description
1 polymer ?
#
loop_
_entity_poly.entity_id
_entity_poly.type
_entity_poly.pdbx_seq_one_letter_code
_entity_poly.pdbx_strand_id
1 'polypeptide(L)' 'MRLPEISKTIQVPDGVEINVIQRKVTVTGNKGTLIRDFSHAAISISCNDGLLSV' A
#
# COMPACT_ATOMS: atom_id res chain seq x y z
N MET A 1 27.64 5.82 -2.09
CA MET A 1 26.63 6.11 -3.13
C MET A 1 25.26 5.89 -2.50
N ARG A 2 24.39 6.90 -2.45
CA ARG A 2 23.01 6.76 -1.96
C ARG A 2 22.12 6.52 -3.18
N LEU A 3 21.28 5.49 -3.15
CA LEU A 3 20.30 5.27 -4.22
C LEU A 3 19.28 6.42 -4.20
N PRO A 4 18.81 6.88 -5.38
CA PRO A 4 17.73 7.85 -5.45
C PRO A 4 16.47 7.27 -4.78
N GLU A 5 15.73 8.12 -4.08
CA GLU A 5 14.40 7.77 -3.60
C GLU A 5 13.47 7.61 -4.81
N ILE A 6 12.81 6.45 -4.91
CA ILE A 6 11.84 6.15 -5.96
C ILE A 6 10.50 5.97 -5.25
N SER A 7 9.58 6.89 -5.52
CA SER A 7 8.20 6.80 -5.05
C SER A 7 7.26 6.47 -6.21
N LYS A 8 6.28 5.60 -5.99
CA LYS A 8 5.21 5.32 -6.94
C LYS A 8 3.85 5.50 -6.30
N THR A 9 2.95 6.18 -7.01
CA THR A 9 1.57 6.37 -6.59
C THR A 9 0.66 5.40 -7.33
N ILE A 10 -0.25 4.76 -6.60
CA ILE A 10 -1.24 3.80 -7.10
C ILE A 10 -2.62 4.32 -6.72
N GLN A 11 -3.51 4.43 -7.70
CA GLN A 11 -4.89 4.83 -7.46
C GLN A 11 -5.71 3.66 -6.90
N VAL A 12 -6.45 3.93 -5.83
CA VAL A 12 -7.39 2.99 -5.26
C VAL A 12 -8.74 3.15 -5.98
N PRO A 13 -9.26 2.10 -6.62
CA PRO A 13 -10.54 2.17 -7.32
C PRO A 13 -11.72 2.21 -6.33
N ASP A 14 -12.87 2.67 -6.82
CA ASP A 14 -14.10 2.75 -6.03
C ASP A 14 -14.53 1.40 -5.47
N GLY A 15 -15.01 1.40 -4.22
CA GLY A 15 -15.45 0.19 -3.53
C GLY A 15 -14.31 -0.71 -3.05
N VAL A 16 -13.06 -0.21 -3.06
CA VAL A 16 -11.91 -0.86 -2.44
C VAL A 16 -11.42 -0.03 -1.26
N GLU A 17 -11.30 -0.68 -0.11
CA GLU A 17 -10.73 -0.11 1.11
C GLU A 17 -9.32 -0.69 1.32
N ILE A 18 -8.36 0.19 1.62
CA ILE A 18 -6.99 -0.20 1.93
C ILE A 18 -6.63 0.25 3.33
N ASN A 19 -6.13 -0.68 4.14
CA ASN A 19 -5.58 -0.41 5.45
C ASN A 19 -4.11 -0.84 5.49
N VAL A 20 -3.24 0.10 5.88
CA VAL A 20 -1.80 -0.13 6.00
C VAL A 20 -1.41 -0.02 7.46
N ILE A 21 -0.96 -1.12 8.05
CA ILE A 21 -0.44 -1.17 9.41
C ILE A 21 1.03 -1.55 9.35
N GLN A 22 1.89 -0.58 9.68
CA GLN A 22 3.36 -0.68 9.53
C GLN A 22 3.75 -0.98 8.07
N ARG A 23 3.89 -2.25 7.72
CA ARG A 23 4.22 -2.75 6.37
C ARG A 23 3.30 -3.89 5.94
N LYS A 24 2.20 -4.09 6.66
CA LYS A 24 1.15 -5.05 6.31
C LYS A 24 0.02 -4.30 5.63
N VAL A 25 -0.29 -4.71 4.41
CA VAL A 25 -1.36 -4.10 3.61
C VAL A 25 -2.54 -5.06 3.60
N THR A 26 -3.69 -4.55 4.01
CA THR A 26 -4.99 -5.21 3.92
C THR A 26 -5.79 -4.50 2.85
N VAL A 27 -6.23 -5.24 1.85
CA VAL A 27 -7.09 -4.74 0.77
C VAL A 27 -8.42 -5.45 0.88
N THR A 28 -9.49 -4.70 1.10
CA THR A 28 -10.86 -5.20 1.15
C THR A 28 -11.60 -4.67 -0.07
N GLY A 29 -12.08 -5.58 -0.91
CA GLY A 29 -12.91 -5.23 -2.05
C GLY A 29 -14.23 -5.99 -2.01
N ASN A 30 -15.06 -5.80 -3.03
CA ASN A 30 -16.36 -6.45 -3.16
C ASN A 30 -16.32 -7.98 -3.14
N LYS A 31 -15.19 -8.60 -3.48
CA LYS A 31 -15.01 -10.06 -3.53
C LYS A 31 -14.37 -10.66 -2.28
N GLY A 32 -14.03 -9.84 -1.29
CA GLY A 32 -13.39 -10.27 -0.04
C GLY A 32 -12.13 -9.49 0.29
N THR A 33 -11.34 -10.05 1.20
CA THR A 33 -10.17 -9.38 1.81
C THR A 33 -8.88 -10.14 1.50
N LEU A 34 -7.85 -9.40 1.09
CA LEU A 34 -6.50 -9.89 0.89
C LEU A 34 -5.56 -9.19 1.87
N ILE A 35 -4.75 -9.98 2.58
CA ILE A 35 -3.73 -9.48 3.50
C ILE A 35 -2.36 -9.90 2.98
N ARG A 36 -1.44 -8.93 2.86
CA ARG A 36 -0.07 -9.18 2.43
C ARG A 36 0.93 -8.45 3.32
N ASP A 37 2.02 -9.13 3.64
CA ASP A 37 3.07 -8.64 4.53
C ASP A 37 4.32 -8.26 3.73
N PHE A 38 4.73 -6.99 3.81
CA PHE A 38 5.93 -6.45 3.18
C PHE A 38 7.07 -6.24 4.19
N SER A 39 7.03 -6.90 5.35
CA SER A 39 8.04 -6.84 6.42
C SER A 39 9.43 -7.39 6.03
N HIS A 40 9.57 -7.94 4.84
CA HIS A 40 10.86 -8.32 4.25
C HIS A 40 11.56 -7.20 3.47
N ALA A 41 10.83 -6.20 2.94
CA ALA A 41 11.37 -5.14 2.09
C ALA A 41 11.43 -3.80 2.83
N ALA A 42 12.57 -3.10 2.82
CA ALA A 42 12.76 -1.80 3.45
C ALA A 42 12.09 -0.66 2.65
N ILE A 43 10.77 -0.72 2.54
CA ILE A 43 9.92 0.25 1.85
C ILE A 43 8.96 0.92 2.84
N SER A 44 8.60 2.16 2.56
CA SER A 44 7.56 2.90 3.28
C SER A 44 6.27 2.81 2.48
N ILE A 45 5.17 2.43 3.11
CA ILE A 45 3.86 2.33 2.44
C ILE A 45 2.91 3.27 3.17
N SER A 46 2.25 4.16 2.44
CA SER A 46 1.27 5.10 2.99
C SER A 46 0.04 5.17 2.09
N CYS A 47 -1.14 5.35 2.68
CA CYS A 47 -2.39 5.48 1.97
C CYS A 47 -3.08 6.78 2.42
N ASN A 48 -3.23 7.73 1.52
CA ASN A 48 -3.91 9.02 1.76
C ASN A 48 -4.95 9.24 0.67
N ASP A 49 -6.18 9.58 1.04
CA ASP A 49 -7.26 10.02 0.13
C ASP A 49 -7.42 9.16 -1.14
N GLY A 50 -7.40 7.83 -1.01
CA GLY A 50 -7.54 6.90 -2.14
C GLY A 50 -6.30 6.79 -3.05
N LEU A 51 -5.15 7.30 -2.60
CA LEU A 51 -3.85 7.14 -3.25
C LEU A 51 -2.90 6.39 -2.33
N LEU A 52 -2.41 5.25 -2.81
CA LEU A 52 -1.35 4.48 -2.15
C LEU A 52 0.01 4.93 -2.69
N SER A 53 0.91 5.36 -1.81
CA SER A 53 2.29 5.72 -2.16
C SER A 53 3.27 4.73 -1.54
N VAL A 54 4.21 4.24 -2.35
CA VAL A 54 5.26 3.27 -2.00
C VAL A 54 6.62 3.78 -2.43
#